data_AF-A0A916XU40-F1
#
_entry.id   AF-A0A916XU40-F1
#
_cell.length_a   1.000
_cell.length_b   1.000
_cell.length_c   1.000
_cell.angle_alpha   90.00
_cell.angle_beta   90.00
_cell.angle_gamma   90.00
#
_symmetry.space_group_name_H-M   'P 1'
#
loop_
_entity.id
_entity.type
_entity.pdbx_description
1 polymer ?
#
loop_
_entity_poly.entity_id
_entity_poly.type
_entity_poly.pdbx_seq_one_letter_code
_entity_poly.pdbx_strand_id
1 'polypeptide(L)'
;MYRLICPAVDAACAANGLEAYFEYSRPNGPNRRLSADIALLRDGQPIWLIEAKKYGRRIEPGMVDSYLIPGVMGVVSNGNHWIFKIGGRYLDFGPLLRADGTLDREPYDAIVSLLSATDEATAIAMSDAWSDTWTKPAKMSGPVPWVESGGKGERRYHQKTSFSSLVEAAASARSYVKDGTMAAAFLDEIISENQEISAGHVELNQARMIWWLTPKVRRIRLNLTGQHMEMLVHNTVLEAFGRGKVSASIKLHDKNTAMSIVKASIPEEVEGLSALFGPSSSA
;
A
#
# COMPACT_ATOMS: atom_id res chain seq x y z
N MET A 1 -8.83 1.66 -6.26
CA MET A 1 -8.77 0.19 -6.42
C MET A 1 -10.04 -0.25 -7.11
N TYR A 2 -11.19 -0.06 -6.47
CA TYR A 2 -12.49 -0.48 -7.01
C TYR A 2 -13.05 0.31 -8.20
N ARG A 3 -12.53 1.50 -8.53
CA ARG A 3 -13.11 2.37 -9.58
C ARG A 3 -13.19 1.76 -10.99
N LEU A 4 -12.28 0.84 -11.34
CA LEU A 4 -12.34 0.12 -12.62
C LEU A 4 -12.91 -1.31 -12.49
N ILE A 5 -13.10 -1.78 -11.25
CA ILE A 5 -13.58 -3.13 -10.96
C ILE A 5 -15.09 -3.12 -10.75
N CYS A 6 -15.59 -2.23 -9.89
CA CYS A 6 -17.02 -2.13 -9.59
C CYS A 6 -17.89 -1.88 -10.82
N PRO A 7 -17.55 -0.98 -11.78
CA PRO A 7 -18.41 -0.80 -12.95
C PRO A 7 -18.60 -2.09 -13.78
N ALA A 8 -17.55 -2.89 -13.93
CA ALA A 8 -17.64 -4.18 -14.62
C ALA A 8 -18.44 -5.21 -13.82
N VAL A 9 -18.26 -5.23 -12.49
CA VAL A 9 -19.03 -6.07 -11.56
C VAL A 9 -20.52 -5.71 -11.58
N ASP A 10 -20.85 -4.43 -11.47
CA ASP A 10 -22.23 -3.93 -11.44
C ASP A 10 -22.94 -4.23 -12.76
N ALA A 11 -22.24 -4.03 -13.90
CA ALA A 11 -22.77 -4.36 -15.21
C ALA A 11 -23.02 -5.88 -15.37
N ALA A 12 -22.10 -6.73 -14.89
CA ALA A 12 -22.28 -8.18 -14.94
C ALA A 12 -23.42 -8.66 -14.03
N CYS A 13 -23.55 -8.07 -12.84
CA CYS A 13 -24.64 -8.36 -11.91
C CYS A 13 -26.01 -8.02 -12.51
N ALA A 14 -26.11 -6.85 -13.16
CA ALA A 14 -27.32 -6.42 -13.83
C ALA A 14 -27.72 -7.33 -15.00
N ALA A 15 -26.75 -7.95 -15.69
CA ALA A 15 -27.02 -8.78 -16.85
C ALA A 15 -27.63 -10.15 -16.52
N ASN A 16 -27.22 -10.78 -15.42
CA ASN A 16 -27.61 -12.17 -15.10
C ASN A 16 -28.14 -12.38 -13.66
N GLY A 17 -28.56 -11.31 -12.98
CA GLY A 17 -29.17 -11.40 -11.66
C GLY A 17 -28.21 -11.90 -10.57
N LEU A 18 -26.92 -11.56 -10.71
CA LEU A 18 -25.94 -11.83 -9.66
C LEU A 18 -25.98 -10.71 -8.60
N GLU A 19 -25.56 -11.02 -7.39
CA GLU A 19 -25.42 -10.06 -6.30
C GLU A 19 -23.95 -9.88 -5.92
N ALA A 20 -23.46 -8.65 -5.87
CA ALA A 20 -22.10 -8.36 -5.42
C ALA A 20 -22.04 -8.31 -3.88
N TYR A 21 -21.13 -9.09 -3.30
CA TYR A 21 -20.81 -9.07 -1.87
C TYR A 21 -19.35 -8.68 -1.67
N PHE A 22 -19.08 -7.69 -0.81
CA PHE A 22 -17.73 -7.20 -0.53
C PHE A 22 -17.17 -7.79 0.76
N GLU A 23 -15.87 -8.06 0.78
CA GLU A 23 -15.20 -8.73 1.92
C GLU A 23 -15.88 -10.07 2.26
N TYR A 24 -16.09 -10.90 1.23
CA TYR A 24 -16.74 -12.19 1.35
C TYR A 24 -15.86 -13.18 2.12
N SER A 25 -16.18 -13.32 3.41
CA SER A 25 -15.44 -14.16 4.34
C SER A 25 -15.87 -15.62 4.24
N ARG A 26 -14.89 -16.52 4.09
CA ARG A 26 -15.05 -17.96 4.25
C ARG A 26 -14.29 -18.46 5.48
N PRO A 27 -14.87 -19.37 6.27
CA PRO A 27 -14.13 -20.06 7.32
C PRO A 27 -12.96 -20.83 6.68
N ASN A 28 -11.75 -20.63 7.19
CA ASN A 28 -10.57 -21.40 6.80
C ASN A 28 -9.96 -22.05 8.05
N GLY A 29 -10.60 -23.12 8.53
CA GLY A 29 -10.22 -23.80 9.77
C GLY A 29 -10.63 -23.04 11.05
N PRO A 30 -10.28 -23.57 12.24
CA PRO A 30 -10.86 -23.14 13.50
C PRO A 30 -10.55 -21.69 13.92
N ASN A 31 -9.54 -21.03 13.33
CA ASN A 31 -9.12 -19.68 13.73
C ASN A 31 -8.56 -18.81 12.58
N ARG A 32 -8.81 -19.13 11.30
CA ARG A 32 -8.42 -18.26 10.19
C ARG A 32 -9.62 -17.91 9.32
N ARG A 33 -9.72 -16.65 8.93
CA ARG A 33 -10.67 -16.16 7.95
C ARG A 33 -9.90 -15.81 6.70
N LEU A 34 -10.32 -16.38 5.58
CA LEU A 34 -9.93 -15.89 4.26
C LEU A 34 -11.10 -15.09 3.73
N SER A 35 -10.83 -13.90 3.22
CA SER A 35 -11.85 -13.04 2.64
C SER A 35 -11.43 -12.68 1.23
N ALA A 36 -12.27 -13.01 0.25
CA ALA A 36 -12.13 -12.43 -1.07
C ALA A 36 -12.58 -10.96 -1.02
N ASP A 37 -12.01 -10.10 -1.87
CA ASP A 37 -12.39 -8.68 -1.89
C ASP A 37 -13.82 -8.49 -2.38
N ILE A 38 -14.23 -9.26 -3.40
CA ILE A 38 -15.58 -9.26 -3.97
C ILE A 38 -15.98 -10.70 -4.30
N ALA A 39 -17.23 -11.07 -4.00
CA ALA A 39 -17.88 -12.27 -4.50
C ALA A 39 -19.10 -11.90 -5.32
N LEU A 40 -19.34 -12.58 -6.44
CA LEU A 40 -20.61 -12.50 -7.18
C LEU A 40 -21.44 -13.72 -6.81
N LEU A 41 -22.59 -13.49 -6.21
CA LEU A 41 -23.47 -14.52 -5.67
C LEU A 41 -24.64 -14.79 -6.61
N ARG A 42 -25.07 -16.04 -6.67
CA ARG A 42 -26.36 -16.46 -7.23
C ARG A 42 -27.07 -17.29 -6.17
N ASP A 43 -28.29 -16.91 -5.80
CA ASP A 43 -29.07 -17.61 -4.76
C ASP A 43 -28.28 -17.79 -3.44
N GLY A 44 -27.48 -16.77 -3.08
CA GLY A 44 -26.63 -16.77 -1.88
C GLY A 44 -25.33 -17.58 -1.97
N GLN A 45 -25.07 -18.26 -3.10
CA GLN A 45 -23.85 -19.02 -3.34
C GLN A 45 -22.88 -18.26 -4.24
N PRO A 46 -21.57 -18.19 -3.91
CA PRO A 46 -20.61 -17.48 -4.73
C PRO A 46 -20.27 -18.27 -5.99
N ILE A 47 -20.38 -17.58 -7.13
CA ILE A 47 -20.05 -18.09 -8.45
C ILE A 47 -18.67 -17.58 -8.88
N TRP A 48 -18.42 -16.29 -8.65
CA TRP A 48 -17.13 -15.65 -8.88
C TRP A 48 -16.52 -15.14 -7.57
N LEU A 49 -15.21 -15.32 -7.40
CA LEU A 49 -14.43 -14.69 -6.34
C LEU A 49 -13.34 -13.83 -6.96
N ILE A 50 -13.31 -12.56 -6.60
CA ILE A 50 -12.42 -11.55 -7.19
C ILE A 50 -11.45 -11.07 -6.10
N GLU A 51 -10.16 -11.24 -6.37
CA GLU A 51 -9.07 -10.63 -5.61
C GLU A 51 -8.65 -9.32 -6.30
N ALA A 52 -8.91 -8.20 -5.65
CA ALA A 52 -8.67 -6.85 -6.16
C ALA A 52 -7.32 -6.31 -5.67
N LYS A 53 -6.41 -6.01 -6.59
CA LYS A 53 -5.15 -5.34 -6.30
C LYS A 53 -5.21 -3.86 -6.65
N LYS A 54 -4.32 -3.09 -6.03
CA LYS A 54 -4.13 -1.68 -6.38
C LYS A 54 -3.70 -1.55 -7.84
N TYR A 55 -4.22 -0.56 -8.54
CA TYR A 55 -3.80 -0.23 -9.90
C TYR A 55 -2.28 -0.15 -10.01
N GLY A 56 -1.71 -0.69 -11.09
CA GLY A 56 -0.26 -0.74 -11.30
C GLY A 56 0.47 -1.78 -10.44
N ARG A 57 -0.24 -2.60 -9.66
CA ARG A 57 0.34 -3.81 -9.07
C ARG A 57 0.36 -4.93 -10.08
N ARG A 58 1.47 -5.67 -10.10
CA ARG A 58 1.55 -6.97 -10.77
C ARG A 58 0.53 -7.91 -10.13
N ILE A 59 -0.21 -8.60 -10.99
CA ILE A 59 -1.19 -9.63 -10.63
C ILE A 59 -0.77 -10.96 -11.24
N GLU A 60 -1.17 -12.05 -10.61
CA GLU A 60 -0.98 -13.42 -11.09
C GLU A 60 -2.15 -14.29 -10.62
N PRO A 61 -2.54 -15.33 -11.37
CA PRO A 61 -3.75 -16.11 -11.09
C PRO A 61 -3.70 -16.80 -9.73
N GLY A 62 -2.52 -17.20 -9.26
CA GLY A 62 -2.33 -17.86 -7.96
C GLY A 62 -2.82 -17.05 -6.75
N MET A 63 -3.07 -15.75 -6.89
CA MET A 63 -3.54 -14.89 -5.80
C MET A 63 -4.99 -15.16 -5.37
N VAL A 64 -5.81 -15.80 -6.23
CA VAL A 64 -7.20 -16.15 -5.89
C VAL A 64 -7.34 -17.61 -5.41
N ASP A 65 -6.30 -18.42 -5.54
CA ASP A 65 -6.33 -19.87 -5.34
C ASP A 65 -6.83 -20.29 -3.96
N SER A 66 -6.47 -19.55 -2.92
CA SER A 66 -6.87 -19.86 -1.56
C SER A 66 -8.38 -19.77 -1.32
N TYR A 67 -9.14 -19.15 -2.22
CA TYR A 67 -10.58 -18.99 -2.10
C TYR A 67 -11.39 -20.00 -2.92
N LEU A 68 -10.76 -20.62 -3.93
CA LEU A 68 -11.44 -21.45 -4.91
C LEU A 68 -11.76 -22.83 -4.32
N ILE A 69 -12.99 -23.27 -4.59
CA ILE A 69 -13.48 -24.63 -4.35
C ILE A 69 -14.12 -25.11 -5.68
N PRO A 70 -14.37 -26.42 -5.86
CA PRO A 70 -15.00 -26.91 -7.08
C PRO A 70 -16.31 -26.16 -7.39
N GLY A 71 -16.47 -25.72 -8.64
CA GLY A 71 -17.64 -24.96 -9.11
C GLY A 71 -17.57 -23.44 -8.88
N VAL A 72 -16.51 -22.94 -8.24
CA VAL A 72 -16.30 -21.50 -8.03
C VAL A 72 -15.17 -21.00 -8.94
N MET A 73 -15.47 -19.94 -9.69
CA MET A 73 -14.56 -19.32 -10.63
C MET A 73 -13.79 -18.16 -9.99
N GLY A 74 -12.54 -17.96 -10.41
CA GLY A 74 -11.63 -17.00 -9.80
C GLY A 74 -11.25 -15.86 -10.73
N VAL A 75 -11.07 -14.67 -10.16
CA VAL A 75 -10.53 -13.50 -10.85
C VAL A 75 -9.48 -12.82 -9.99
N VAL A 76 -8.39 -12.38 -10.62
CA VAL A 76 -7.45 -11.44 -10.03
C VAL A 76 -7.41 -10.21 -10.92
N SER A 77 -7.67 -9.04 -10.36
CA SER A 77 -7.69 -7.78 -11.14
C SER A 77 -7.00 -6.65 -10.42
N ASN A 78 -6.30 -5.80 -11.15
CA ASN A 78 -5.84 -4.50 -10.65
C ASN A 78 -6.68 -3.32 -11.20
N GLY A 79 -7.81 -3.65 -11.84
CA GLY A 79 -8.68 -2.73 -12.57
C GLY A 79 -8.30 -2.59 -14.04
N ASN A 80 -7.02 -2.46 -14.38
CA ASN A 80 -6.57 -2.31 -15.76
C ASN A 80 -6.35 -3.64 -16.48
N HIS A 81 -5.94 -4.66 -15.74
CA HIS A 81 -5.76 -6.01 -16.22
C HIS A 81 -6.57 -6.96 -15.35
N TRP A 82 -7.15 -7.96 -15.99
CA TRP A 82 -8.02 -8.95 -15.40
C TRP A 82 -7.52 -10.32 -15.80
N ILE A 83 -7.32 -11.19 -14.82
CA ILE A 83 -6.93 -12.58 -15.03
C ILE A 83 -8.02 -13.45 -14.46
N PHE A 84 -8.65 -14.23 -15.32
CA PHE A 84 -9.67 -15.21 -14.98
C PHE A 84 -9.02 -16.58 -14.82
N LYS A 85 -9.52 -17.36 -13.86
CA LYS A 85 -9.08 -18.72 -13.56
C LYS A 85 -10.28 -19.64 -13.34
N ILE A 86 -10.37 -20.72 -14.12
CA ILE A 86 -11.41 -21.74 -14.01
C ILE A 86 -10.76 -23.11 -14.19
N GLY A 87 -10.88 -24.02 -13.21
CA GLY A 87 -10.41 -25.41 -13.37
C GLY A 87 -8.93 -25.58 -13.78
N GLY A 88 -8.05 -24.63 -13.44
CA GLY A 88 -6.65 -24.64 -13.85
C GLY A 88 -6.35 -24.01 -15.21
N ARG A 89 -7.38 -23.52 -15.91
CA ARG A 89 -7.28 -22.73 -17.14
C ARG A 89 -7.26 -21.24 -16.82
N TYR A 90 -6.61 -20.47 -17.67
CA TYR A 90 -6.40 -19.02 -17.51
C TYR A 90 -6.82 -18.26 -18.76
N LEU A 91 -7.40 -17.09 -18.57
CA LEU A 91 -7.70 -16.13 -19.62
C LEU A 91 -7.45 -14.74 -19.08
N ASP A 92 -6.83 -13.86 -19.85
CA ASP A 92 -6.57 -12.49 -19.43
C ASP A 92 -7.12 -11.46 -20.40
N PHE A 93 -7.53 -10.32 -19.84
CA PHE A 93 -7.99 -9.15 -20.56
C PHE A 93 -7.26 -7.90 -20.09
N GLY A 94 -6.98 -7.01 -21.03
CA GLY A 94 -6.42 -5.69 -20.78
C GLY A 94 -5.25 -5.37 -21.72
N PRO A 95 -4.70 -4.14 -21.64
CA PRO A 95 -5.09 -3.07 -20.73
C PRO A 95 -6.49 -2.50 -21.02
N LEU A 96 -7.26 -2.22 -19.97
CA LEU A 96 -8.59 -1.62 -20.05
C LEU A 96 -8.54 -0.13 -20.35
N LEU A 97 -7.47 0.56 -19.91
CA LEU A 97 -7.23 1.96 -20.21
C LEU A 97 -6.21 2.12 -21.33
N ARG A 98 -6.57 2.91 -22.33
CA ARG A 98 -5.66 3.35 -23.40
C ARG A 98 -4.64 4.35 -22.87
N ALA A 99 -3.61 4.64 -23.66
CA ALA A 99 -2.52 5.55 -23.27
C ALA A 99 -3.00 6.98 -22.93
N ASP A 100 -4.13 7.41 -23.51
CA ASP A 100 -4.79 8.70 -23.25
C ASP A 100 -5.70 8.68 -21.99
N GLY A 101 -5.83 7.53 -21.33
CA GLY A 101 -6.68 7.35 -20.15
C GLY A 101 -8.14 7.03 -20.47
N THR A 102 -8.52 6.93 -21.74
CA THR A 102 -9.87 6.50 -22.14
C THR A 102 -10.05 5.00 -21.93
N LEU A 103 -11.30 4.59 -21.67
CA LEU A 103 -11.68 3.19 -21.53
C LEU A 103 -11.72 2.50 -22.90
N ASP A 104 -11.00 1.40 -23.04
CA ASP A 104 -11.16 0.51 -24.18
C ASP A 104 -12.39 -0.38 -23.98
N ARG A 105 -13.36 -0.25 -24.89
CA ARG A 105 -14.67 -0.90 -24.78
C ARG A 105 -14.60 -2.40 -25.05
N GLU A 106 -13.75 -2.83 -25.99
CA GLU A 106 -13.65 -4.24 -26.37
C GLU A 106 -13.25 -5.15 -25.19
N PRO A 107 -12.14 -4.92 -24.47
CA PRO A 107 -11.81 -5.73 -23.31
C PRO A 107 -12.82 -5.54 -22.17
N TYR A 108 -13.40 -4.34 -22.02
CA TYR A 108 -14.42 -4.08 -21.00
C TYR A 108 -15.67 -4.94 -21.21
N ASP A 109 -16.21 -4.95 -22.42
CA ASP A 109 -17.41 -5.70 -22.77
C ASP A 109 -17.15 -7.22 -22.65
N ALA A 110 -15.95 -7.68 -23.04
CA ALA A 110 -15.54 -9.07 -22.86
C ALA A 110 -15.46 -9.48 -21.36
N ILE A 111 -14.91 -8.62 -20.51
CA ILE A 111 -14.87 -8.82 -19.05
C ILE A 111 -16.28 -8.90 -18.47
N VAL A 112 -17.16 -7.96 -18.83
CA VAL A 112 -18.55 -7.93 -18.34
C VAL A 112 -19.29 -9.19 -18.78
N SER A 113 -19.17 -9.56 -20.06
CA SER A 113 -19.78 -10.76 -20.62
C SER A 113 -19.33 -12.01 -19.85
N LEU A 114 -18.02 -12.17 -19.64
CA LEU A 114 -17.48 -13.34 -18.93
C LEU A 114 -17.88 -13.38 -17.45
N LEU A 115 -17.84 -12.25 -16.74
CA LEU A 115 -18.30 -12.15 -15.34
C LEU A 115 -19.79 -12.45 -15.19
N SER A 116 -20.57 -12.29 -16.25
CA SER A 116 -22.00 -12.59 -16.25
C SER A 116 -22.27 -14.09 -16.30
N ALA A 117 -21.30 -14.92 -16.68
CA ALA A 117 -21.48 -16.37 -16.71
C ALA A 117 -21.73 -16.93 -15.31
N THR A 118 -22.72 -17.82 -15.19
CA THR A 118 -23.18 -18.36 -13.90
C THR A 118 -22.60 -19.72 -13.53
N ASP A 119 -21.81 -20.32 -14.43
CA ASP A 119 -21.22 -21.64 -14.28
C ASP A 119 -19.94 -21.76 -15.12
N GLU A 120 -19.07 -22.71 -14.74
CA GLU A 120 -17.77 -22.92 -15.37
C GLU A 120 -17.86 -23.28 -16.85
N ALA A 121 -18.83 -24.12 -17.24
CA ALA A 121 -18.95 -24.61 -18.60
C ALA A 121 -19.32 -23.49 -19.58
N THR A 122 -20.30 -22.65 -19.19
CA THR A 122 -20.69 -21.46 -19.94
C THR A 122 -19.50 -20.50 -20.06
N ALA A 123 -18.83 -20.16 -18.95
CA ALA A 123 -17.70 -19.24 -18.96
C ALA A 123 -16.53 -19.72 -19.84
N ILE A 124 -16.23 -21.02 -19.79
CA ILE A 124 -15.21 -21.63 -20.64
C ILE A 124 -15.58 -21.54 -22.12
N ALA A 125 -16.84 -21.80 -22.47
CA ALA A 125 -17.30 -21.79 -23.86
C ALA A 125 -17.32 -20.39 -24.51
N MET A 126 -17.20 -19.32 -23.73
CA MET A 126 -17.25 -17.94 -24.23
C MET A 126 -15.96 -17.50 -24.96
N SER A 127 -14.88 -18.27 -24.90
CA SER A 127 -13.62 -17.93 -25.54
C SER A 127 -12.80 -19.17 -25.87
N ASP A 128 -12.18 -19.21 -27.04
CA ASP A 128 -11.21 -20.26 -27.37
C ASP A 128 -9.78 -19.92 -26.87
N ALA A 129 -9.59 -18.73 -26.30
CA ALA A 129 -8.28 -18.22 -25.88
C ALA A 129 -7.81 -18.69 -24.48
N TRP A 130 -8.56 -19.58 -23.83
CA TRP A 130 -8.16 -20.16 -22.55
C TRP A 130 -6.87 -20.99 -22.68
N SER A 131 -5.91 -20.75 -21.81
CA SER A 131 -4.66 -21.48 -21.72
C SER A 131 -4.60 -22.36 -20.47
N ASP A 132 -4.06 -23.56 -20.59
CA ASP A 132 -3.77 -24.44 -19.44
C ASP A 132 -2.40 -24.12 -18.79
N THR A 133 -1.63 -23.25 -19.44
CA THR A 133 -0.33 -22.80 -18.95
C THR A 133 -0.33 -21.31 -18.68
N TRP A 134 0.10 -20.92 -17.48
CA TRP A 134 0.31 -19.53 -17.15
C TRP A 134 1.77 -19.15 -17.38
N THR A 135 2.03 -18.45 -18.47
CA THR A 135 3.32 -17.78 -18.69
C THR A 135 3.23 -16.39 -18.06
N LYS A 136 3.89 -16.21 -16.89
CA LYS A 136 3.99 -14.97 -16.10
C LYS A 136 3.82 -13.68 -16.94
N PRO A 137 2.94 -12.73 -16.57
CA PRO A 137 2.45 -11.74 -17.51
C PRO A 137 3.39 -10.55 -17.67
N ALA A 138 3.21 -9.90 -18.82
CA ALA A 138 3.87 -8.74 -19.39
C ALA A 138 4.20 -7.62 -18.38
N LYS A 139 5.35 -6.98 -18.60
CA LYS A 139 5.69 -5.68 -18.02
C LYS A 139 4.57 -4.71 -18.40
N MET A 140 3.74 -4.33 -17.44
CA MET A 140 2.48 -3.64 -17.71
C MET A 140 2.72 -2.31 -18.42
N SER A 141 2.22 -2.20 -19.65
CA SER A 141 2.03 -0.94 -20.35
C SER A 141 0.62 -0.45 -20.03
N GLY A 142 0.53 0.70 -19.38
CA GLY A 142 -0.70 1.42 -19.13
C GLY A 142 -0.35 2.88 -18.86
N PRO A 143 -1.29 3.81 -19.06
CA PRO A 143 -1.07 5.19 -18.66
C PRO A 143 -0.65 5.20 -17.18
N VAL A 144 0.31 6.07 -16.85
CA VAL A 144 0.63 6.38 -15.45
C VAL A 144 -0.72 6.74 -14.83
N PRO A 145 -1.18 6.02 -13.79
CA PRO A 145 -2.52 6.22 -13.26
C PRO A 145 -2.71 7.70 -12.96
N TRP A 146 -3.75 8.30 -13.51
CA TRP A 146 -4.28 9.55 -12.99
C TRP A 146 -4.68 9.27 -11.54
N VAL A 147 -3.83 9.70 -10.61
CA VAL A 147 -4.09 9.58 -9.19
C VAL A 147 -5.13 10.64 -8.84
N GLU A 148 -6.40 10.37 -9.12
CA GLU A 148 -7.46 11.08 -8.44
C GLU A 148 -7.41 10.70 -6.96
N SER A 149 -6.83 11.59 -6.18
CA SER A 149 -6.87 11.55 -4.73
C SER A 149 -8.33 11.45 -4.28
N GLY A 150 -8.76 10.24 -3.91
CA GLY A 150 -10.08 10.04 -3.33
C GLY A 150 -10.24 10.97 -2.13
N GLY A 151 -11.18 11.90 -2.20
CA GLY A 151 -11.81 12.56 -1.04
C GLY A 151 -10.90 13.22 0.00
N LYS A 152 -9.64 13.53 -0.34
CA LYS A 152 -8.76 14.47 0.35
C LYS A 152 -8.01 15.15 -0.76
N GLY A 153 -8.10 16.48 -0.83
CA GLY A 153 -7.60 17.30 -1.93
C GLY A 153 -6.22 16.86 -2.41
N GLU A 154 -5.99 17.04 -3.72
CA GLU A 154 -4.68 16.99 -4.37
C GLU A 154 -3.58 16.34 -3.51
N ARG A 155 -3.35 15.03 -3.66
CA ARG A 155 -2.00 14.52 -3.39
C ARG A 155 -1.10 15.03 -4.51
N ARG A 156 -0.81 16.34 -4.46
CA ARG A 156 0.53 16.83 -4.82
C ARG A 156 1.45 15.85 -4.12
N TYR A 157 2.25 15.09 -4.86
CA TYR A 157 3.41 14.44 -4.28
C TYR A 157 4.09 15.53 -3.49
N HIS A 158 3.95 15.53 -2.15
CA HIS A 158 4.46 16.63 -1.34
C HIS A 158 5.90 16.79 -1.76
N GLN A 159 6.21 17.95 -2.34
CA GLN A 159 7.48 18.19 -2.98
C GLN A 159 8.54 17.79 -1.97
N LYS A 160 9.31 16.77 -2.35
CA LYS A 160 10.36 16.27 -1.49
C LYS A 160 11.52 17.22 -1.64
N THR A 161 11.93 17.81 -0.55
CA THR A 161 13.13 18.62 -0.50
C THR A 161 14.20 17.80 0.20
N SER A 162 15.39 17.79 -0.39
CA SER A 162 16.55 17.11 0.20
C SER A 162 17.48 18.15 0.79
N PHE A 163 17.96 17.89 1.99
CA PHE A 163 18.90 18.73 2.72
C PHE A 163 20.14 17.92 3.09
N SER A 164 21.30 18.58 3.06
CA SER A 164 22.53 18.03 3.64
C SER A 164 22.68 18.36 5.12
N SER A 165 22.05 19.43 5.60
CA SER A 165 22.02 19.84 7.01
C SER A 165 20.72 19.37 7.69
N LEU A 166 20.86 18.82 8.89
CA LEU A 166 19.72 18.47 9.73
C LEU A 166 19.04 19.71 10.29
N VAL A 167 19.81 20.74 10.68
CA VAL A 167 19.27 22.00 11.20
C VAL A 167 18.42 22.70 10.15
N GLU A 168 18.89 22.79 8.90
CA GLU A 168 18.11 23.36 7.80
C GLU A 168 16.84 22.56 7.52
N ALA A 169 16.94 21.22 7.53
CA ALA A 169 15.79 20.35 7.36
C ALA A 169 14.77 20.54 8.49
N ALA A 170 15.21 20.67 9.74
CA ALA A 170 14.36 20.86 10.90
C ALA A 170 13.67 22.23 10.88
N ALA A 171 14.41 23.29 10.53
CA ALA A 171 13.85 24.63 10.34
C ALA A 171 12.78 24.65 9.24
N SER A 172 13.03 23.95 8.13
CA SER A 172 12.02 23.79 7.07
C SER A 172 10.83 22.95 7.54
N ALA A 173 11.07 21.86 8.28
CA ALA A 173 10.03 20.96 8.79
C ALA A 173 9.09 21.66 9.78
N ARG A 174 9.58 22.65 10.52
CA ARG A 174 8.77 23.40 11.48
C ARG A 174 7.57 24.08 10.85
N SER A 175 7.65 24.49 9.59
CA SER A 175 6.53 25.07 8.86
C SER A 175 5.35 24.10 8.63
N TYR A 176 5.55 22.80 8.84
CA TYR A 176 4.54 21.76 8.64
C TYR A 176 3.95 21.22 9.95
N VAL A 177 4.50 21.61 11.10
CA VAL A 177 4.12 21.08 12.41
C VAL A 177 3.36 22.15 13.18
N LYS A 178 2.26 21.75 13.83
CA LYS A 178 1.49 22.64 14.70
C LYS A 178 2.30 22.96 15.98
N ASP A 179 2.31 24.22 16.37
CA ASP A 179 2.93 24.66 17.63
C ASP A 179 2.32 23.97 18.86
N GLY A 180 3.15 23.82 19.89
CA GLY A 180 2.78 23.15 21.15
C GLY A 180 2.68 21.62 21.03
N THR A 181 3.02 21.02 19.89
CA THR A 181 3.12 19.56 19.75
C THR A 181 4.51 19.06 20.13
N MET A 182 4.62 17.78 20.49
CA MET A 182 5.92 17.15 20.80
C MET A 182 6.86 17.14 19.59
N ALA A 183 6.31 17.01 18.37
CA ALA A 183 7.11 17.12 17.15
C ALA A 183 7.66 18.55 16.96
N ALA A 184 6.93 19.60 17.37
CA ALA A 184 7.43 20.97 17.34
C ALA A 184 8.57 21.15 18.34
N ALA A 185 8.38 20.71 19.60
CA ALA A 185 9.41 20.77 20.63
C ALA A 185 10.69 20.03 20.21
N PHE A 186 10.55 18.85 19.62
CA PHE A 186 11.68 18.07 19.14
C PHE A 186 12.48 18.75 18.03
N LEU A 187 11.79 19.38 17.07
CA LEU A 187 12.44 20.12 16.01
C LEU A 187 13.12 21.39 16.54
N ASP A 188 12.54 22.05 17.55
CA ASP A 188 13.19 23.18 18.24
C ASP A 188 14.45 22.73 18.97
N GLU A 189 14.43 21.56 19.61
CA GLU A 189 15.61 20.96 20.25
C GLU A 189 16.73 20.76 19.22
N ILE A 190 16.44 20.13 18.07
CA ILE A 190 17.40 19.97 16.96
C ILE A 190 18.02 21.31 16.53
N ILE A 191 17.18 22.34 16.36
CA ILE A 191 17.62 23.67 15.91
C ILE A 191 18.47 24.37 16.99
N SER A 192 18.00 24.35 18.24
CA SER A 192 18.64 25.05 19.36
C SER A 192 19.99 24.43 19.76
N GLU A 193 20.09 23.11 19.69
CA GLU A 193 21.32 22.37 19.96
C GLU A 193 22.25 22.30 18.74
N ASN A 194 21.82 22.83 17.59
CA ASN A 194 22.55 22.79 16.33
C ASN A 194 23.01 21.36 15.97
N GLN A 195 22.10 20.40 16.13
CA GLN A 195 22.37 18.98 15.89
C GLN A 195 22.55 18.73 14.40
N GLU A 196 23.55 17.93 14.06
CA GLU A 196 23.85 17.58 12.67
C GLU A 196 23.94 16.07 12.45
N ILE A 197 23.64 15.67 11.21
CA ILE A 197 23.83 14.27 10.79
C ILE A 197 25.29 14.01 10.45
N SER A 198 25.78 12.85 10.88
CA SER A 198 27.16 12.42 10.60
C SER A 198 27.43 12.11 9.12
N ALA A 199 26.42 11.63 8.38
CA ALA A 199 26.55 11.29 6.96
C ALA A 199 25.17 11.14 6.29
N GLY A 200 25.15 11.27 4.96
CA GLY A 200 23.97 11.04 4.14
C GLY A 200 23.18 12.32 3.86
N HIS A 201 21.86 12.24 3.85
CA HIS A 201 20.97 13.39 3.61
C HIS A 201 19.63 13.24 4.34
N VAL A 202 18.91 14.35 4.47
CA VAL A 202 17.55 14.40 5.02
C VAL A 202 16.55 14.66 3.91
N GLU A 203 15.58 13.77 3.73
CA GLU A 203 14.40 13.97 2.87
C GLU A 203 13.26 14.53 3.72
N LEU A 204 12.70 15.66 3.32
CA LEU A 204 11.57 16.31 3.98
C LEU A 204 10.36 16.37 3.05
N ASN A 205 9.18 16.16 3.63
CA ASN A 205 7.92 16.60 3.05
C ASN A 205 6.93 16.98 4.18
N GLN A 206 5.73 17.46 3.82
CA GLN A 206 4.73 17.92 4.80
C GLN A 206 4.34 16.90 5.87
N ALA A 207 4.48 15.60 5.59
CA ALA A 207 4.08 14.54 6.50
C ALA A 207 5.24 13.97 7.32
N ARG A 208 6.49 14.09 6.86
CA ARG A 208 7.63 13.37 7.46
C ARG A 208 8.98 14.00 7.15
N MET A 209 9.90 13.82 8.08
CA MET A 209 11.33 14.04 7.91
C MET A 209 12.06 12.70 8.00
N ILE A 210 12.96 12.40 7.07
CA ILE A 210 13.66 11.11 6.98
C ILE A 210 15.15 11.34 6.82
N TRP A 211 15.96 10.78 7.72
CA TRP A 211 17.40 10.69 7.55
C TRP A 211 17.80 9.38 6.86
N TRP A 212 18.46 9.53 5.71
CA TRP A 212 19.02 8.47 4.89
C TRP A 212 20.53 8.48 4.98
N LEU A 213 21.13 7.35 5.36
CA LEU A 213 22.58 7.16 5.25
C LEU A 213 22.98 6.86 3.80
N THR A 214 22.20 5.99 3.14
CA THR A 214 22.28 5.71 1.70
C THR A 214 20.86 5.58 1.14
N PRO A 215 20.65 5.57 -0.19
CA PRO A 215 19.30 5.47 -0.77
C PRO A 215 18.46 4.26 -0.32
N LYS A 216 19.10 3.22 0.24
CA LYS A 216 18.43 2.01 0.75
C LYS A 216 18.47 1.89 2.27
N VAL A 217 19.29 2.69 2.95
CA VAL A 217 19.51 2.59 4.41
C VAL A 217 18.96 3.84 5.10
N ARG A 218 17.77 3.68 5.69
CA ARG A 218 17.14 4.70 6.51
C ARG A 218 17.58 4.55 7.97
N ARG A 219 18.03 5.65 8.57
CA ARG A 219 18.38 5.69 10.00
C ARG A 219 17.19 6.10 10.85
N ILE A 220 16.57 7.23 10.54
CA ILE A 220 15.47 7.80 11.33
C ILE A 220 14.36 8.29 10.39
N ARG A 221 13.10 8.11 10.79
CA ARG A 221 11.94 8.80 10.22
C ARG A 221 11.11 9.41 11.34
N LEU A 222 10.93 10.72 11.32
CA LEU A 222 9.99 11.45 12.15
C LEU A 222 8.66 11.65 11.40
N ASN A 223 7.53 11.38 12.06
CA ASN A 223 6.21 11.76 11.57
C ASN A 223 5.87 13.18 12.05
N LEU A 224 5.48 14.07 11.13
CA LEU A 224 5.19 15.48 11.41
C LEU A 224 3.70 15.76 11.68
N THR A 225 2.82 14.80 11.36
CA THR A 225 1.35 15.03 11.34
C THR A 225 0.59 14.30 12.46
N GLY A 226 1.29 13.59 13.34
CA GLY A 226 0.69 12.87 14.47
C GLY A 226 0.34 13.80 15.64
N GLN A 227 -0.64 13.40 16.46
CA GLN A 227 -0.91 14.05 17.75
C GLN A 227 0.21 13.81 18.77
N HIS A 228 0.86 12.65 18.68
CA HIS A 228 2.05 12.30 19.44
C HIS A 228 3.27 12.33 18.52
N MET A 229 4.44 12.54 19.10
CA MET A 229 5.69 12.37 18.36
C MET A 229 5.95 10.88 18.16
N GLU A 230 6.07 10.47 16.90
CA GLU A 230 6.43 9.10 16.53
C GLU A 230 7.65 9.12 15.62
N MET A 231 8.70 8.46 16.07
CA MET A 231 9.92 8.22 15.29
C MET A 231 10.06 6.74 15.00
N LEU A 232 10.53 6.43 13.79
CA LEU A 232 11.01 5.10 13.46
C LEU A 232 12.54 5.15 13.37
N VAL A 233 13.22 4.45 14.27
CA VAL A 233 14.67 4.53 14.46
C VAL A 233 15.29 3.16 14.19
N HIS A 234 16.39 3.13 13.44
CA HIS A 234 17.13 1.90 13.18
C HIS A 234 17.77 1.39 14.48
N ASN A 235 17.68 0.09 14.75
CA ASN A 235 18.09 -0.47 16.04
C ASN A 235 19.56 -0.20 16.37
N THR A 236 20.44 -0.19 15.37
CA THR A 236 21.86 0.15 15.58
C THR A 236 22.07 1.59 16.07
N VAL A 237 21.18 2.52 15.74
CA VAL A 237 21.24 3.91 16.25
C VAL A 237 20.85 3.93 17.72
N LEU A 238 19.76 3.24 18.08
CA LEU A 238 19.32 3.11 19.46
C LEU A 238 20.35 2.37 20.34
N GLU A 239 21.01 1.36 19.79
CA GLU A 239 22.06 0.61 20.47
C GLU A 239 23.30 1.47 20.70
N ALA A 240 23.74 2.22 19.69
CA ALA A 240 24.88 3.13 19.81
C ALA A 240 24.61 4.28 20.80
N PHE A 241 23.40 4.83 20.80
CA PHE A 241 22.99 5.85 21.76
C PHE A 241 22.88 5.29 23.19
N GLY A 242 22.37 4.06 23.30
CA GLY A 242 22.06 3.36 24.53
C GLY A 242 20.56 3.44 24.84
N ARG A 243 19.85 2.33 24.65
CA ARG A 243 18.38 2.25 24.85
C ARG A 243 17.91 2.76 26.22
N GLY A 244 18.70 2.54 27.27
CA GLY A 244 18.36 2.99 28.63
C GLY A 244 18.41 4.51 28.84
N LYS A 245 18.97 5.27 27.88
CA LYS A 245 18.96 6.74 27.91
C LYS A 245 17.71 7.35 27.27
N VAL A 246 16.87 6.53 26.63
CA VAL A 246 15.64 6.98 25.99
C VAL A 246 14.50 6.87 27.00
N SER A 247 13.99 8.02 27.45
CA SER A 247 12.82 8.10 28.33
C SER A 247 11.51 7.75 27.62
N ALA A 248 11.42 8.04 26.31
CA ALA A 248 10.29 7.71 25.45
C ALA A 248 10.01 6.20 25.32
N SER A 249 8.75 5.85 25.03
CA SER A 249 8.34 4.47 24.79
C SER A 249 9.01 3.88 23.55
N ILE A 250 9.66 2.73 23.69
CA ILE A 250 10.27 1.99 22.56
C ILE A 250 9.51 0.68 22.31
N LYS A 251 9.02 0.49 21.08
CA LYS A 251 8.41 -0.76 20.61
C LYS A 251 9.09 -1.26 19.34
N LEU A 252 9.35 -2.55 19.22
CA LEU A 252 9.83 -3.14 17.95
C LEU A 252 8.81 -2.91 16.82
N HIS A 253 9.28 -2.59 15.61
CA HIS A 253 8.38 -2.35 14.48
C HIS A 253 7.89 -3.65 13.86
N ASP A 254 6.56 -3.83 13.82
CA ASP A 254 5.89 -5.09 13.48
C ASP A 254 6.28 -5.65 12.08
N LYS A 255 6.67 -4.79 11.13
CA LYS A 255 7.00 -5.19 9.73
C LYS A 255 8.48 -5.15 9.40
N ASN A 256 9.31 -4.56 10.26
CA ASN A 256 10.74 -4.38 9.99
C ASN A 256 11.48 -4.47 11.32
N THR A 257 11.96 -5.67 11.63
CA THR A 257 12.63 -6.00 12.88
C THR A 257 13.96 -5.28 13.06
N ALA A 258 14.53 -4.67 12.02
CA ALA A 258 15.71 -3.81 12.13
C ALA A 258 15.40 -2.39 12.66
N MET A 259 14.12 -2.06 12.86
CA MET A 259 13.68 -0.75 13.32
C MET A 259 12.82 -0.88 14.59
N SER A 260 12.89 0.13 15.44
CA SER A 260 11.97 0.33 16.56
C SER A 260 11.21 1.64 16.39
N ILE A 261 9.98 1.67 16.88
CA ILE A 261 9.17 2.88 17.02
C ILE A 261 9.50 3.49 18.39
N VAL A 262 9.86 4.77 18.40
CA VAL A 262 10.01 5.61 19.60
C VAL A 262 8.84 6.57 19.65
N LYS A 263 8.12 6.61 20.77
CA LYS A 263 6.95 7.48 20.96
C LYS A 263 7.12 8.36 22.18
N ALA A 264 7.00 9.67 21.96
CA ALA A 264 6.98 10.68 23.02
C ALA A 264 5.63 11.39 23.03
N SER A 265 5.04 11.47 24.21
CA SER A 265 3.73 12.06 24.51
C SER A 265 3.82 13.26 25.46
N ILE A 266 4.93 13.39 26.19
CA ILE A 266 5.21 14.50 27.11
C ILE A 266 6.60 15.11 26.83
N PRO A 267 6.86 16.38 27.21
CA PRO A 267 8.13 17.06 26.93
C PRO A 267 9.37 16.32 27.43
N GLU A 268 9.29 15.70 28.61
CA GLU A 268 10.38 14.96 29.25
C GLU A 268 10.76 13.69 28.46
N GLU A 269 9.85 13.17 27.63
CA GLU A 269 10.13 12.06 26.72
C GLU A 269 10.81 12.52 25.42
N VAL A 270 10.76 13.82 25.10
CA VAL A 270 11.41 14.41 23.93
C VAL A 270 12.87 14.71 24.21
N GLU A 271 13.17 15.14 25.44
CA GLU A 271 14.49 15.58 25.87
C GLU A 271 15.60 14.56 25.54
N GLY A 272 16.60 15.00 24.79
CA GLY A 272 17.77 14.20 24.44
C GLY A 272 17.54 13.22 23.30
N LEU A 273 16.33 13.14 22.72
CA LEU A 273 16.09 12.36 21.51
C LEU A 273 16.82 12.95 20.30
N SER A 274 17.14 14.25 20.30
CA SER A 274 17.84 14.92 19.19
C SER A 274 19.22 14.29 18.96
N ALA A 275 19.87 13.85 20.04
CA ALA A 275 21.18 13.22 20.05
C ALA A 275 21.22 11.86 19.31
N LEU A 276 20.06 11.27 18.97
CA LEU A 276 19.98 10.10 18.09
C LEU A 276 20.50 10.40 16.67
N PHE A 277 20.57 11.67 16.26
CA PHE A 277 21.14 12.08 14.97
C PHE A 277 22.65 12.31 15.02
N GLY A 278 23.21 12.47 16.22
CA GLY A 278 24.62 12.75 16.44
C GLY A 278 25.55 11.62 15.95
N PRO A 279 26.87 11.89 15.86
CA PRO A 279 27.83 10.88 15.48
C PRO A 279 27.73 9.71 16.45
N SER A 280 27.52 8.51 15.90
CA SER A 280 27.79 7.28 16.64
C SER A 280 29.25 7.36 17.06
N SER A 281 29.51 7.56 18.35
CA SER A 281 30.84 7.35 18.89
C SER A 281 31.22 5.94 18.50
N SER A 282 32.15 5.82 17.54
CA SER A 282 32.68 4.55 17.08
C SER A 282 33.23 3.81 18.30
N ALA A 283 32.56 2.73 18.69
CA ALA A 283 33.13 1.70 19.55
C ALA A 283 34.08 0.83 18.71
#